data_AF-A0A1Q6QYP2-F1
#
_entry.id   AF-A0A1Q6QYP2-F1
#
_cell.length_a   1.000
_cell.length_b   1.000
_cell.length_c   1.000
_cell.angle_alpha   90.00
_cell.angle_beta   90.00
_cell.angle_gamma   90.00
#
_symmetry.space_group_name_H-M   'P 1'
#
loop_
_entity.id
_entity.type
_entity.pdbx_description
1 polymer ?
#
loop_
_entity_poly.entity_id
_entity_poly.type
_entity_poly.pdbx_seq_one_letter_code
_entity_poly.pdbx_strand_id
1 'polypeptide(L)'
;MTCRKDGIMAKNKKKINKKAKTRIFLFFIIFGSIITSLSYSFFSNVSKIIEIKNEKQALNDKLVTLKDEEDKLNSDIKKLKDPEYVARYAREKYMYSKDGELIIRLPDDDNTSN
;
A
#
# COMPACT_ATOMS: atom_id res chain seq x y z
N MET A 1 -36.78 72.94 10.89
CA MET A 1 -36.38 72.24 12.13
C MET A 1 -37.01 70.85 12.12
N THR A 2 -36.13 69.86 12.25
CA THR A 2 -36.30 68.44 11.98
C THR A 2 -36.92 67.68 13.15
N CYS A 3 -37.68 66.61 12.86
CA CYS A 3 -37.58 65.29 13.53
C CYS A 3 -38.60 64.35 12.88
N ARG A 4 -38.17 63.47 11.97
CA ARG A 4 -37.62 62.12 12.22
C ARG A 4 -38.66 61.19 12.85
N LYS A 5 -39.43 60.52 11.98
CA LYS A 5 -40.16 59.28 12.34
C LYS A 5 -39.20 58.12 12.13
N ASP A 6 -38.52 57.71 13.19
CA ASP A 6 -37.77 56.46 13.19
C ASP A 6 -38.79 55.30 13.12
N GLY A 7 -38.84 54.66 11.95
CA GLY A 7 -39.61 53.45 11.72
C GLY A 7 -39.04 52.31 12.55
N ILE A 8 -39.65 52.06 13.70
CA ILE A 8 -39.38 50.87 14.51
C ILE A 8 -39.90 49.67 13.72
N MET A 9 -38.98 48.96 13.04
CA MET A 9 -39.24 47.69 12.39
C MET A 9 -39.69 46.68 13.45
N ALA A 10 -41.01 46.57 13.63
CA ALA A 10 -41.63 45.60 14.53
C ALA A 10 -41.28 44.18 14.05
N LYS A 11 -40.26 43.57 14.66
CA LYS A 11 -39.92 42.16 14.44
C LYS A 11 -41.09 41.32 14.92
N ASN A 12 -41.90 40.82 13.99
CA ASN A 12 -42.94 39.83 14.23
C ASN A 12 -42.29 38.54 14.76
N LYS A 13 -42.11 38.46 16.09
CA LYS A 13 -41.78 37.20 16.77
C LYS A 13 -43.01 36.31 16.65
N LYS A 14 -43.08 35.50 15.60
CA LYS A 14 -44.07 34.42 15.49
C LYS A 14 -44.05 33.66 16.81
N LYS A 15 -45.17 33.67 17.56
CA LYS A 15 -45.35 32.90 18.80
C LYS A 15 -45.35 31.41 18.45
N ILE A 16 -44.16 30.89 18.22
CA ILE A 16 -43.85 29.47 18.15
C ILE A 16 -44.39 28.82 19.43
N ASN A 17 -45.40 27.97 19.27
CA ASN A 17 -45.99 27.25 20.38
C ASN A 17 -44.90 26.37 21.02
N LYS A 18 -44.55 26.65 22.29
CA LYS A 18 -43.44 25.97 22.99
C LYS A 18 -43.58 24.44 22.91
N LYS A 19 -44.82 23.94 22.93
CA LYS A 19 -45.17 22.51 22.80
C LYS A 19 -44.75 21.89 21.46
N ALA A 20 -44.82 22.65 20.37
CA ALA A 20 -44.46 22.16 19.03
C ALA A 20 -42.92 22.03 18.88
N LYS A 21 -42.15 22.95 19.49
CA LYS A 21 -40.69 22.88 19.51
C LYS A 21 -40.17 21.66 20.27
N THR A 22 -40.77 21.35 21.43
CA THR A 22 -40.38 20.17 22.22
C THR A 22 -40.65 18.87 21.45
N ARG A 23 -41.76 18.82 20.70
CA ARG A 23 -42.09 17.65 19.86
C ARG A 23 -41.08 17.46 18.72
N ILE A 24 -40.71 18.53 18.01
CA ILE A 24 -39.68 18.48 16.97
C ILE A 24 -38.33 18.04 17.57
N PHE A 25 -37.97 18.56 18.74
CA PHE A 25 -36.71 18.22 19.40
C PHE A 25 -36.63 16.73 19.79
N LEU A 26 -37.73 16.15 20.27
CA LEU A 26 -37.81 14.71 20.55
C LEU A 26 -37.59 13.86 19.29
N PHE A 27 -38.19 14.25 18.16
CA PHE A 27 -37.95 13.56 16.89
C PHE A 27 -36.49 13.67 16.44
N PHE A 28 -35.86 14.84 16.59
CA PHE A 28 -34.44 15.00 16.29
C PHE A 28 -33.54 14.11 17.14
N ILE A 29 -33.87 13.90 18.42
CA ILE A 29 -33.11 12.97 19.27
C ILE A 29 -33.26 11.53 18.76
N ILE A 30 -34.48 11.11 18.43
CA ILE A 30 -34.74 9.75 17.94
C ILE A 30 -34.03 9.52 16.60
N PHE A 31 -34.22 10.40 15.61
CA PHE A 31 -33.53 10.29 14.32
C PHE A 31 -32.01 10.41 14.46
N GLY A 32 -31.54 11.32 15.32
CA GLY A 32 -30.12 11.47 15.63
C GLY A 32 -29.52 10.18 16.20
N SER A 33 -30.22 9.52 17.12
CA SER A 33 -29.78 8.26 17.73
C SER A 33 -29.66 7.11 16.72
N ILE A 34 -30.57 7.07 15.74
CA ILE A 34 -30.54 6.08 14.67
C ILE A 34 -29.32 6.36 13.78
N ILE A 35 -29.14 7.61 13.35
CA ILE A 35 -28.02 8.01 12.48
C ILE A 35 -26.66 7.76 13.16
N THR A 36 -26.50 8.07 14.44
CA THR A 36 -25.25 7.83 15.16
C THR A 36 -24.93 6.34 15.30
N SER A 37 -25.94 5.50 15.56
CA SER A 37 -25.74 4.04 15.63
C SER A 37 -25.29 3.43 14.30
N LEU A 38 -25.87 3.88 13.18
CA LEU A 38 -25.45 3.46 11.84
C LEU A 38 -24.05 3.99 11.51
N SER A 39 -23.76 5.25 11.84
CA SER A 39 -22.47 5.89 11.57
C SER A 39 -21.32 5.19 12.30
N TYR A 40 -21.54 4.75 13.54
CA TYR A 40 -20.56 3.99 14.31
C TYR A 40 -20.21 2.67 13.62
N SER A 41 -21.22 1.92 13.20
CA SER A 41 -21.04 0.69 12.43
C SER A 41 -20.28 0.96 11.12
N PHE A 42 -20.66 2.01 10.39
CA PHE A 42 -20.02 2.37 9.12
C PHE A 42 -18.53 2.68 9.29
N PHE A 43 -18.17 3.46 10.32
CA PHE A 43 -16.78 3.79 10.62
C PHE A 43 -15.94 2.54 10.91
N SER A 44 -16.46 1.62 11.72
CA SER A 44 -15.76 0.37 12.04
C SER A 44 -15.53 -0.52 10.82
N ASN A 45 -16.50 -0.55 9.90
CA ASN A 45 -16.40 -1.33 8.66
C ASN A 45 -15.43 -0.67 7.66
N VAL A 46 -15.40 0.66 7.58
CA VAL A 46 -14.45 1.40 6.74
C VAL A 46 -13.01 1.13 7.19
N SER A 47 -12.72 1.15 8.50
CA SER A 47 -11.37 0.83 9.01
C SER A 47 -10.94 -0.58 8.62
N LYS A 48 -11.82 -1.59 8.77
CA LYS A 48 -11.54 -2.97 8.35
C LYS A 48 -11.31 -3.08 6.85
N ILE A 49 -12.07 -2.34 6.05
CA ILE A 49 -11.91 -2.29 4.58
C ILE A 49 -10.55 -1.71 4.18
N ILE A 50 -10.08 -0.68 4.89
CA ILE A 50 -8.75 -0.09 4.63
C ILE A 50 -7.65 -1.09 4.99
N GLU A 51 -7.77 -1.76 6.13
CA GLU A 51 -6.82 -2.78 6.58
C GLU A 51 -6.74 -3.94 5.58
N ILE A 52 -7.88 -4.52 5.19
CA ILE A 52 -7.95 -5.60 4.19
C ILE A 52 -7.39 -5.16 2.84
N LYS A 53 -7.61 -3.91 2.43
CA LYS A 53 -7.06 -3.38 1.17
C LYS A 53 -5.53 -3.30 1.24
N ASN A 54 -4.98 -2.84 2.36
CA ASN A 54 -3.53 -2.76 2.58
C ASN A 54 -2.90 -4.14 2.62
N GLU A 55 -3.51 -5.09 3.33
CA GLU A 55 -3.05 -6.49 3.37
C GLU A 55 -3.08 -7.13 1.97
N LYS A 56 -4.16 -6.92 1.22
CA LYS A 56 -4.28 -7.42 -0.16
C LYS A 56 -3.20 -6.84 -1.06
N GLN A 57 -2.85 -5.56 -0.90
CA GLN A 57 -1.77 -4.94 -1.65
C GLN A 57 -0.42 -5.55 -1.28
N ALA A 58 -0.11 -5.67 0.02
CA ALA A 58 1.12 -6.29 0.49
C ALA A 58 1.27 -7.76 0.05
N LEU A 59 0.16 -8.51 0.00
CA LEU A 59 0.12 -9.89 -0.50
C LEU A 59 0.34 -9.95 -2.02
N ASN A 60 -0.23 -9.02 -2.80
CA ASN A 60 0.02 -8.95 -4.23
C ASN A 60 1.47 -8.61 -4.53
N ASP A 61 2.05 -7.66 -3.81
CA ASP A 61 3.46 -7.28 -3.98
C ASP A 61 4.36 -8.47 -3.67
N LYS A 62 4.10 -9.20 -2.57
CA LYS A 62 4.81 -10.45 -2.23
C LYS A 62 4.65 -11.54 -3.29
N LEU A 63 3.46 -11.67 -3.88
CA LEU A 63 3.23 -12.63 -4.96
C LEU A 63 4.03 -12.28 -6.21
N VAL A 64 4.08 -11.01 -6.58
CA VAL A 64 4.89 -10.56 -7.72
C VAL A 64 6.36 -10.83 -7.46
N THR A 65 6.89 -10.46 -6.28
CA THR A 65 8.31 -10.72 -5.95
C THR A 65 8.64 -12.20 -5.94
N LEU A 66 7.77 -13.04 -5.37
CA LEU A 66 7.98 -14.49 -5.34
C LEU A 66 7.95 -15.10 -6.75
N LYS A 67 7.08 -14.60 -7.62
CA LYS A 67 6.99 -15.07 -9.00
C LYS A 67 8.21 -14.65 -9.83
N ASP A 68 8.68 -13.42 -9.65
CA ASP A 68 9.90 -12.93 -10.29
C ASP A 68 11.13 -13.73 -9.81
N GLU A 69 11.19 -14.05 -8.51
CA GLU A 69 12.21 -14.95 -7.96
C GLU A 69 12.12 -16.36 -8.55
N GLU A 70 10.92 -16.93 -8.61
CA GLU A 70 10.68 -18.25 -9.21
C GLU A 70 11.13 -18.29 -10.68
N ASP A 71 10.77 -17.28 -11.48
CA ASP A 71 11.15 -17.19 -12.89
C ASP A 71 12.67 -17.05 -13.05
N LYS A 72 13.33 -16.28 -12.18
CA LYS A 72 14.79 -16.14 -12.16
C LYS A 72 15.47 -17.47 -11.79
N LEU A 73 15.01 -18.13 -10.73
CA LEU A 73 15.51 -19.44 -10.29
C LEU A 73 15.30 -20.51 -11.39
N ASN A 74 14.15 -20.52 -12.04
CA ASN A 74 13.87 -21.42 -13.17
C ASN A 74 14.79 -21.15 -14.37
N SER A 75 15.07 -19.89 -14.67
CA SER A 75 16.03 -19.50 -15.70
C SER A 75 17.43 -19.99 -15.36
N ASP A 76 17.85 -19.83 -14.11
CA ASP A 76 19.16 -20.29 -13.66
C ASP A 76 19.26 -21.82 -13.63
N ILE A 77 18.20 -22.54 -13.27
CA ILE A 77 18.12 -24.00 -13.41
C ILE A 77 18.27 -24.41 -14.87
N LYS A 78 17.62 -23.71 -15.81
CA LYS A 78 17.76 -24.01 -17.25
C LYS A 78 19.19 -23.80 -17.73
N LYS A 79 19.85 -22.72 -17.31
CA LYS A 79 21.27 -22.48 -17.62
C LYS A 79 22.16 -23.56 -16.99
N LEU A 80 21.92 -23.94 -15.73
CA LEU A 80 22.68 -24.97 -15.03
C LEU A 80 22.45 -26.38 -15.59
N LYS A 81 21.33 -26.64 -16.26
CA LYS A 81 21.09 -27.91 -16.97
C LYS A 81 21.84 -27.99 -18.29
N ASP A 82 22.33 -26.88 -18.84
CA ASP A 82 23.08 -26.88 -20.08
C ASP A 82 24.54 -27.31 -19.81
N PRO A 83 24.99 -28.46 -20.34
CA PRO A 83 26.34 -28.96 -20.12
C PRO A 83 27.42 -28.01 -20.65
N GLU A 84 27.14 -27.21 -21.69
CA GLU A 84 28.08 -26.22 -22.21
C GLU A 84 28.27 -25.05 -21.22
N TYR A 85 27.17 -24.59 -20.64
CA TYR A 85 27.18 -23.54 -19.62
C TYR A 85 27.92 -23.99 -18.36
N VAL A 86 27.67 -25.21 -17.88
CA VAL A 86 28.36 -25.79 -16.71
C VAL A 86 29.86 -25.93 -16.99
N ALA A 87 30.25 -26.42 -18.17
CA ALA A 87 31.65 -26.52 -18.54
C ALA A 87 32.35 -25.15 -18.66
N ARG A 88 31.65 -24.11 -19.14
CA ARG A 88 32.16 -22.74 -19.17
C ARG A 88 32.31 -22.15 -17.77
N TYR A 89 31.31 -22.32 -16.91
CA TYR A 89 31.35 -21.86 -15.53
C TYR A 89 32.47 -22.54 -14.72
N ALA A 90 32.65 -23.85 -14.90
CA ALA A 90 33.75 -24.60 -14.27
C ALA A 90 35.13 -24.11 -14.73
N ARG A 91 35.28 -23.82 -16.04
CA ARG A 91 36.50 -23.21 -16.60
C ARG A 91 36.78 -21.83 -16.02
N GLU A 92 35.78 -20.96 -16.00
CA GLU A 92 35.94 -19.56 -15.60
C GLU A 92 36.10 -19.39 -14.09
N LYS A 93 35.34 -20.13 -13.27
CA LYS A 93 35.39 -19.98 -11.80
C LYS A 93 36.34 -20.91 -11.08
N TYR A 94 36.58 -22.09 -11.63
CA TYR A 94 37.35 -23.14 -10.96
C TYR A 94 38.57 -23.60 -11.76
N MET A 95 38.90 -22.93 -12.87
CA MET A 95 40.04 -23.26 -13.74
C MET A 95 40.01 -24.75 -14.20
N TYR A 96 38.81 -25.32 -14.30
CA TYR A 96 38.63 -26.73 -14.67
C TYR A 96 38.90 -26.91 -16.16
N SER A 97 39.57 -27.99 -16.56
CA SER A 97 40.01 -28.23 -17.94
C SER A 97 39.58 -29.62 -18.38
N LYS A 98 39.15 -29.81 -19.64
CA LYS A 98 38.79 -31.13 -20.16
C LYS A 98 40.04 -31.95 -20.47
N ASP A 99 39.92 -33.28 -20.48
CA ASP A 99 40.98 -34.18 -20.95
C ASP A 99 41.48 -33.76 -22.34
N GLY A 100 42.73 -33.30 -22.41
CA GLY A 100 43.39 -32.80 -23.62
C GLY A 100 43.58 -31.29 -23.71
N GLU A 101 43.09 -30.49 -22.75
CA GLU A 101 43.27 -29.02 -22.70
C GLU A 101 44.44 -28.61 -21.77
N LEU A 102 45.21 -27.57 -22.14
CA LEU A 102 46.38 -27.06 -21.40
C LEU A 102 45.98 -25.85 -20.53
N ILE A 103 46.18 -25.94 -19.20
CA ILE A 103 45.96 -24.82 -18.27
C ILE A 103 47.21 -23.93 -18.24
N ILE A 104 47.13 -22.73 -18.84
CA ILE A 104 48.21 -21.75 -18.82
C ILE A 104 48.02 -20.84 -17.60
N ARG A 105 48.88 -21.00 -16.59
CA ARG A 105 48.96 -20.08 -15.44
C ARG A 105 49.97 -19.00 -15.77
N LEU A 106 49.52 -17.75 -15.93
CA LEU A 106 50.45 -16.64 -15.99
C LEU A 106 50.96 -16.40 -14.56
N PRO A 107 52.28 -16.25 -14.34
CA PRO A 107 52.77 -15.76 -13.07
C PRO A 107 52.16 -14.38 -12.84
N ASP A 108 51.62 -14.16 -11.65
CA ASP A 108 51.24 -12.82 -11.22
C ASP A 108 52.55 -12.01 -11.15
N ASP A 109 52.57 -10.87 -11.83
CA ASP A 109 53.69 -9.93 -11.79
C ASP A 109 53.70 -9.23 -10.43
N ASP A 110 54.02 -9.97 -9.37
CA ASP A 110 54.24 -9.46 -8.02
C ASP A 110 55.57 -9.95 -7.44
N ASN A 111 56.63 -10.01 -8.26
CA ASN A 111 58.02 -10.05 -7.77
C ASN A 111 58.98 -9.25 -8.68
N THR A 112 58.67 -7.98 -8.93
CA THR A 112 59.70 -6.97 -9.18
C THR A 112 60.09 -6.31 -7.85
N SER A 113 60.92 -6.97 -7.03
CA SER A 113 61.84 -6.31 -6.10
C SER A 113 62.76 -7.30 -5.38
N ASN A 114 64.06 -7.13 -5.68
CA ASN A 114 65.29 -7.65 -5.03
C ASN A 114 65.72 -9.10 -5.28
#